data_AF-A0A0N1KNY6-F1
#
_entry.id   AF-A0A0N1KNY6-F1
#
_cell.length_a   1.000
_cell.length_b   1.000
_cell.length_c   1.000
_cell.angle_alpha   90.00
_cell.angle_beta   90.00
_cell.angle_gamma   90.00
#
_symmetry.space_group_name_H-M   'P 1'
#
loop_
_entity.id
_entity.type
_entity.pdbx_description
1 polymer ?
#
loop_
_entity_poly.entity_id
_entity_poly.type
_entity_poly.pdbx_seq_one_letter_code
_entity_poly.pdbx_strand_id
1 'polypeptide(L)'
;MVLSALKGLLSPDTLSRLTPLGGFEARVYTDGERVYKVYRPGEAHLAALEAERMARAGLGSFVLGVAQVEGQGILVIRHFPGKPFSPESFTPKALAALSHLFLSLHRLPEPGYVEREELSERLERFAESLGSVPEALSLIKALMREVTWVAGVEKRFCHRDAWAGNLLLKTQENPSHDDPEVLLVDWVRSGGDDPARDLALLKTGSLDLLGEKRAREALFRLVQFYPKEVRERLAFYVPLTYLHDLHWFRTKKPEGFLEALADKLPRALSFFQDCFPLRNRAC
;
A
#
# COMPACT_ATOMS: atom_id res chain seq x y z
N MET A 1 3.98 29.60 -2.88
CA MET A 1 3.98 28.84 -4.14
C MET A 1 2.83 27.84 -4.21
N VAL A 2 2.63 26.86 -3.31
CA VAL A 2 1.50 25.91 -3.51
C VAL A 2 0.10 26.53 -3.46
N LEU A 3 -0.10 27.58 -2.64
CA LEU A 3 -1.34 28.35 -2.67
C LEU A 3 -1.51 29.19 -3.95
N SER A 4 -0.46 29.47 -4.74
CA SER A 4 -0.60 30.23 -6.01
C SER A 4 -1.19 29.35 -7.12
N ALA A 5 -0.80 28.08 -7.22
CA ALA A 5 -1.42 27.15 -8.16
C ALA A 5 -2.92 26.96 -7.88
N LEU A 6 -3.32 26.84 -6.61
CA LEU A 6 -4.74 26.77 -6.24
C LEU A 6 -5.47 28.10 -6.45
N LYS A 7 -4.80 29.26 -6.31
CA LYS A 7 -5.37 30.59 -6.62
C LYS A 7 -5.78 30.74 -8.08
N GLY A 8 -5.06 30.11 -9.00
CA GLY A 8 -5.42 30.12 -10.42
C GLY A 8 -6.61 29.21 -10.77
N LEU A 9 -7.02 28.32 -9.87
CA LEU A 9 -8.05 27.31 -10.10
C LEU A 9 -9.34 27.54 -9.29
N LEU A 10 -9.21 28.08 -8.07
CA LEU A 10 -10.30 28.15 -7.10
C LEU A 10 -10.76 29.58 -6.85
N SER A 11 -12.03 29.74 -6.48
CA SER A 11 -12.56 31.04 -6.06
C SER A 11 -11.91 31.50 -4.74
N PRO A 12 -11.85 32.83 -4.49
CA PRO A 12 -11.35 33.37 -3.21
C PRO A 12 -12.05 32.75 -1.98
N ASP A 13 -13.37 32.54 -2.07
CA ASP A 13 -14.15 31.92 -0.99
C ASP A 13 -13.70 30.49 -0.71
N THR A 14 -13.48 29.68 -1.76
CA THR A 14 -13.01 28.29 -1.60
C THR A 14 -11.61 28.25 -1.01
N LEU A 15 -10.71 29.12 -1.47
CA LEU A 15 -9.33 29.22 -0.98
C LEU A 15 -9.26 29.54 0.51
N SER A 16 -10.15 30.41 1.00
CA SER A 16 -10.19 30.77 2.42
C SER A 16 -10.62 29.64 3.35
N ARG A 17 -11.26 28.59 2.82
CA ARG A 17 -11.73 27.42 3.58
C ARG A 17 -10.79 26.22 3.50
N LEU A 18 -9.72 26.31 2.71
CA LEU A 18 -8.81 25.20 2.51
C LEU A 18 -8.11 24.82 3.81
N THR A 19 -8.29 23.55 4.20
CA THR A 19 -7.62 22.95 5.35
C THR A 19 -6.57 21.95 4.85
N PRO A 20 -5.32 22.00 5.32
CA PRO A 20 -4.31 21.01 4.96
C PRO A 20 -4.64 19.65 5.60
N LEU A 21 -4.54 18.58 4.83
CA LEU A 21 -4.75 17.20 5.30
C LEU A 21 -3.44 16.43 5.57
N GLY A 22 -2.29 17.02 5.25
CA GLY A 22 -0.99 16.33 5.29
C GLY A 22 -0.73 15.46 4.06
N GLY A 23 0.52 15.04 3.87
CA GLY A 23 0.95 14.23 2.72
C GLY A 23 2.47 14.29 2.54
N PHE A 24 3.10 13.14 2.27
CA PHE A 24 4.56 13.02 2.12
C PHE A 24 5.03 13.42 0.72
N GLU A 25 4.39 12.88 -0.33
CA GLU A 25 4.76 13.10 -1.73
C GLU A 25 4.08 14.36 -2.32
N ALA A 26 2.79 14.55 -2.04
CA ALA A 26 2.01 15.71 -2.46
C ALA A 26 1.54 16.55 -1.26
N ARG A 27 1.31 17.84 -1.50
CA ARG A 27 0.57 18.67 -0.52
C ARG A 27 -0.92 18.46 -0.76
N VAL A 28 -1.64 18.09 0.28
CA VAL A 28 -3.07 17.75 0.19
C VAL A 28 -3.89 18.76 0.98
N TYR A 29 -4.94 19.29 0.34
CA TYR A 29 -5.88 20.24 0.94
C TYR A 29 -7.32 19.76 0.75
N THR A 30 -8.22 20.18 1.62
CA THR A 30 -9.67 19.97 1.46
C THR A 30 -10.43 21.26 1.69
N ASP A 31 -11.53 21.46 0.96
CA ASP A 31 -12.54 22.49 1.25
C ASP A 31 -13.78 21.93 1.97
N GLY A 32 -13.77 20.64 2.32
CA GLY A 32 -14.87 19.88 2.92
C GLY A 32 -15.67 19.05 1.92
N GLU A 33 -15.65 19.40 0.63
CA GLU A 33 -16.36 18.67 -0.43
C GLU A 33 -15.40 18.00 -1.42
N ARG A 34 -14.22 18.59 -1.60
CA ARG A 34 -13.19 18.18 -2.55
C ARG A 34 -11.84 18.12 -1.87
N VAL A 35 -11.00 17.22 -2.35
CA VAL A 35 -9.60 17.12 -1.96
C VAL A 35 -8.73 17.48 -3.16
N TYR A 36 -7.71 18.29 -2.89
CA TYR A 36 -6.77 18.82 -3.87
C TYR A 36 -5.38 18.26 -3.56
N LYS A 37 -4.88 17.34 -4.38
CA LYS A 37 -3.48 16.89 -4.33
C LYS A 37 -2.66 17.75 -5.28
N VAL A 38 -1.71 18.50 -4.72
CA VAL A 38 -0.84 19.40 -5.48
C VAL A 38 0.58 18.84 -5.54
N TYR A 39 1.00 18.56 -6.77
CA TYR A 39 2.33 18.07 -7.13
C TYR A 39 3.27 19.23 -7.48
N ARG A 40 4.57 19.02 -7.29
CA ARG A 40 5.60 20.02 -7.64
C ARG A 40 5.77 20.08 -9.17
N PRO A 41 6.37 21.15 -9.73
CA PRO A 41 6.51 21.28 -11.18
C PRO A 41 7.19 20.09 -11.88
N GLY A 42 8.26 19.53 -11.28
CA GLY A 42 8.94 18.33 -11.83
C GLY A 42 8.11 17.04 -11.77
N GLU A 43 7.02 17.04 -11.01
CA GLU A 43 6.14 15.90 -10.73
C GLU A 43 4.72 16.16 -11.24
N ALA A 44 4.50 17.21 -12.03
CA ALA A 44 3.16 17.62 -12.44
C ALA A 44 2.37 16.52 -13.18
N HIS A 45 3.09 15.68 -13.92
CA HIS A 45 2.54 14.52 -14.63
C HIS A 45 1.89 13.48 -13.69
N LEU A 46 2.26 13.45 -12.41
CA LEU A 46 1.72 12.49 -11.44
C LEU A 46 0.22 12.72 -11.16
N ALA A 47 -0.29 13.94 -11.33
CA ALA A 47 -1.72 14.21 -11.16
C ALA A 47 -2.57 13.46 -12.20
N ALA A 48 -2.15 13.48 -13.47
CA ALA A 48 -2.82 12.76 -14.55
C ALA A 48 -2.64 11.25 -14.41
N LEU A 49 -1.43 10.80 -14.06
CA LEU A 49 -1.13 9.39 -13.83
C LEU A 49 -2.00 8.81 -12.70
N GLU A 50 -2.10 9.50 -11.56
CA GLU A 50 -2.91 9.04 -10.43
C GLU A 50 -4.39 8.98 -10.80
N ALA A 51 -4.93 9.98 -11.52
CA ALA A 51 -6.30 9.96 -12.02
C ALA A 51 -6.58 8.75 -12.92
N GLU A 52 -5.66 8.44 -13.84
CA GLU A 52 -5.77 7.27 -14.72
C GLU A 52 -5.79 5.98 -13.90
N ARG A 53 -4.89 5.85 -12.92
CA ARG A 53 -4.80 4.67 -12.07
C ARG A 53 -6.02 4.50 -11.17
N MET A 54 -6.57 5.59 -10.63
CA MET A 54 -7.85 5.58 -9.92
C MET A 54 -8.98 5.11 -10.83
N ALA A 55 -9.07 5.63 -12.06
CA ALA A 55 -10.09 5.21 -13.01
C ALA A 55 -9.98 3.71 -13.33
N ARG A 56 -8.77 3.19 -13.56
CA ARG A 56 -8.50 1.77 -13.77
C ARG A 56 -8.91 0.91 -12.56
N ALA A 57 -8.74 1.42 -11.35
CA ALA A 57 -9.17 0.77 -10.11
C ALA A 57 -10.69 0.85 -9.85
N GLY A 58 -11.48 1.41 -10.77
CA GLY A 58 -12.92 1.60 -10.60
C GLY A 58 -13.31 2.82 -9.76
N LEU A 59 -12.36 3.71 -9.47
CA LEU A 59 -12.55 4.92 -8.66
C LEU A 59 -12.69 6.19 -9.51
N GLY A 60 -12.99 6.05 -10.81
CA GLY A 60 -13.11 7.18 -11.74
C GLY A 60 -14.16 8.22 -11.31
N SER A 61 -15.23 7.79 -10.63
CA SER A 61 -16.26 8.70 -10.09
C SER A 61 -15.78 9.56 -8.92
N PHE A 62 -14.64 9.23 -8.31
CA PHE A 62 -13.98 10.09 -7.33
C PHE A 62 -13.11 11.16 -7.99
N VAL A 63 -12.70 10.99 -9.26
CA VAL A 63 -11.87 11.98 -9.95
C VAL A 63 -12.77 13.08 -10.52
N LEU A 64 -12.63 14.30 -9.99
CA LEU A 64 -13.39 15.47 -10.45
C LEU A 64 -12.66 16.24 -11.55
N GLY A 65 -11.33 16.14 -11.60
CA GLY A 65 -10.55 16.75 -12.66
C GLY A 65 -9.05 16.73 -12.40
N VAL A 66 -8.30 16.99 -13.47
CA VAL A 66 -6.85 17.19 -13.43
C VAL A 66 -6.55 18.53 -14.08
N ALA A 67 -5.70 19.32 -13.46
CA ALA A 67 -5.27 20.62 -13.98
C ALA A 67 -3.75 20.76 -13.85
N GLN A 68 -3.17 21.63 -14.68
CA GLN A 68 -1.81 22.08 -14.51
C GLN A 68 -1.80 23.61 -14.43
N VAL A 69 -1.29 24.15 -13.32
CA VAL A 69 -1.28 25.60 -13.05
C VAL A 69 0.10 26.00 -12.59
N GLU A 70 0.70 27.02 -13.21
CA GLU A 70 2.07 27.49 -12.90
C GLU A 70 3.10 26.35 -12.93
N GLY A 71 2.93 25.41 -13.86
CA GLY A 71 3.78 24.22 -14.00
C GLY A 71 3.49 23.12 -12.98
N GLN A 72 2.68 23.34 -11.94
CA GLN A 72 2.29 22.34 -10.94
C GLN A 72 1.13 21.48 -11.42
N GLY A 73 1.16 20.17 -11.15
CA GLY A 73 0.03 19.27 -11.39
C GLY A 73 -0.94 19.28 -10.21
N ILE A 74 -2.23 19.31 -10.50
CA ILE A 74 -3.30 19.31 -9.50
C ILE A 74 -4.29 18.21 -9.85
N LEU A 75 -4.49 17.28 -8.91
CA LEU A 75 -5.57 16.30 -8.97
C LEU A 75 -6.67 16.75 -8.01
N VAL A 76 -7.88 16.91 -8.54
CA VAL A 76 -9.09 17.24 -7.77
C VAL A 76 -9.94 15.97 -7.65
N ILE A 77 -10.17 15.54 -6.42
CA ILE A 77 -10.99 14.36 -6.11
C ILE A 77 -12.16 14.74 -5.21
N ARG A 78 -13.26 14.00 -5.33
CA ARG A 78 -14.39 14.09 -4.42
C ARG A 78 -13.93 13.66 -3.03
N HIS A 79 -14.34 14.42 -2.01
CA HIS A 79 -14.04 14.07 -0.63
C HIS A 79 -14.72 12.75 -0.26
N PHE A 80 -13.95 11.83 0.32
CA PHE A 80 -14.47 10.60 0.90
C PHE A 80 -14.77 10.83 2.39
N PRO A 81 -15.99 10.53 2.88
CA PRO A 81 -16.37 10.71 4.28
C PRO A 81 -15.75 9.63 5.19
N GLY A 82 -14.42 9.54 5.19
CA GLY A 82 -13.68 8.53 5.93
C GLY A 82 -12.51 9.11 6.71
N LYS A 83 -11.97 8.28 7.59
CA LYS A 83 -10.74 8.56 8.35
C LYS A 83 -9.68 7.50 7.98
N PRO A 84 -8.38 7.82 8.07
CA PRO A 84 -7.33 6.81 7.93
C PRO A 84 -7.59 5.61 8.85
N PHE A 85 -7.12 4.45 8.41
CA PHE A 85 -7.33 3.19 9.09
C PHE A 85 -6.89 3.28 10.55
N SER A 86 -7.76 2.80 11.44
CA SER A 86 -7.45 2.60 12.85
C SER A 86 -7.99 1.23 13.31
N PRO A 87 -7.33 0.56 14.27
CA PRO A 87 -7.80 -0.71 14.80
C PRO A 87 -9.22 -0.70 15.36
N GLU A 88 -9.63 0.43 15.95
CA GLU A 88 -10.94 0.65 16.57
C GLU A 88 -12.04 0.79 15.52
N SER A 89 -11.69 1.33 14.34
CA SER A 89 -12.61 1.57 13.24
C SER A 89 -12.71 0.37 12.28
N PHE A 90 -11.85 -0.64 12.45
CA PHE A 90 -11.80 -1.79 11.54
C PHE A 90 -12.84 -2.86 11.90
N THR A 91 -13.89 -2.93 11.08
CA THR A 91 -15.04 -3.82 11.27
C THR A 91 -15.03 -5.01 10.29
N PRO A 92 -15.83 -6.06 10.53
CA PRO A 92 -16.03 -7.14 9.55
C PRO A 92 -16.52 -6.64 8.18
N LYS A 93 -17.31 -5.56 8.15
CA LYS A 93 -17.78 -4.93 6.91
C LYS A 93 -16.63 -4.29 6.14
N ALA A 94 -15.74 -3.58 6.84
CA ALA A 94 -14.52 -3.03 6.26
C ALA A 94 -13.61 -4.14 5.69
N LEU A 95 -13.43 -5.26 6.41
CA LEU A 95 -12.66 -6.41 5.91
C LEU A 95 -13.28 -7.01 4.64
N ALA A 96 -14.61 -7.14 4.58
CA ALA A 96 -15.30 -7.65 3.39
C ALA A 96 -15.13 -6.69 2.19
N ALA A 97 -15.27 -5.39 2.40
CA ALA A 97 -15.07 -4.38 1.37
C ALA A 97 -13.61 -4.35 0.89
N LEU A 98 -12.64 -4.45 1.81
CA LEU A 98 -11.22 -4.54 1.50
C LEU A 98 -10.91 -5.80 0.67
N SER A 99 -11.50 -6.94 1.02
CA SER A 99 -11.38 -8.18 0.25
C SER A 99 -11.90 -8.01 -1.16
N HIS A 100 -13.07 -7.39 -1.31
CA HIS A 100 -13.64 -7.11 -2.63
C HIS A 100 -12.75 -6.17 -3.45
N LEU A 101 -12.22 -5.10 -2.85
CA LEU A 101 -11.35 -4.13 -3.50
C LEU A 101 -10.09 -4.80 -4.07
N PHE A 102 -9.36 -5.54 -3.24
CA PHE A 102 -8.12 -6.21 -3.67
C PHE A 102 -8.38 -7.30 -4.72
N LEU A 103 -9.45 -8.08 -4.57
CA LEU A 103 -9.82 -9.09 -5.58
C LEU A 103 -10.16 -8.44 -6.92
N SER A 104 -10.88 -7.32 -6.92
CA SER A 104 -11.21 -6.57 -8.14
C SER A 104 -9.96 -5.99 -8.78
N LEU A 105 -9.05 -5.45 -7.98
CA LEU A 105 -7.78 -4.88 -8.45
C LEU A 105 -6.90 -5.95 -9.12
N HIS A 106 -6.70 -7.09 -8.43
CA HIS A 106 -5.80 -8.15 -8.87
C HIS A 106 -6.33 -8.99 -10.03
N ARG A 107 -7.58 -8.76 -10.47
CA ARG A 107 -8.11 -9.31 -11.72
C ARG A 107 -7.65 -8.53 -12.95
N LEU A 108 -7.23 -7.28 -12.78
CA LEU A 108 -6.81 -6.45 -13.89
C LEU A 108 -5.41 -6.90 -14.35
N PRO A 109 -5.22 -7.22 -15.65
CA PRO A 109 -3.93 -7.65 -16.16
C PRO A 109 -2.94 -6.50 -16.19
N GLU A 110 -1.67 -6.82 -15.96
CA GLU A 110 -0.53 -5.93 -16.21
C GLU A 110 0.50 -6.66 -17.06
N PRO A 111 1.20 -5.94 -17.96
CA PRO A 111 2.20 -6.57 -18.80
C PRO A 111 3.41 -7.03 -17.98
N GLY A 112 4.00 -8.15 -18.42
CA GLY A 112 5.25 -8.67 -17.90
C GLY A 112 5.10 -9.58 -16.69
N TYR A 113 6.25 -9.97 -16.16
CA TYR A 113 6.37 -10.97 -15.10
C TYR A 113 7.18 -10.42 -13.93
N VAL A 114 7.06 -11.07 -12.78
CA VAL A 114 7.93 -10.80 -11.62
C VAL A 114 9.34 -11.26 -11.97
N GLU A 115 10.27 -10.32 -12.03
CA GLU A 115 11.66 -10.59 -12.43
C GLU A 115 12.45 -11.18 -11.26
N ARG A 116 13.18 -12.25 -11.55
CA ARG A 116 14.03 -12.94 -10.58
C ARG A 116 15.13 -12.01 -10.08
N GLU A 117 15.74 -11.28 -11.00
CA GLU A 117 16.85 -10.37 -10.77
C GLU A 117 16.45 -9.25 -9.81
N GLU A 118 15.25 -8.66 -9.96
CA GLU A 118 14.77 -7.59 -9.05
C GLU A 118 14.64 -8.09 -7.60
N LEU A 119 14.14 -9.32 -7.42
CA LEU A 119 13.99 -9.93 -6.10
C LEU A 119 15.34 -10.29 -5.47
N SER A 120 16.25 -10.86 -6.27
CA SER A 120 17.61 -11.19 -5.82
C SER A 120 18.39 -9.94 -5.42
N GLU A 121 18.44 -8.91 -6.26
CA GLU A 121 19.11 -7.64 -5.93
C GLU A 121 18.53 -6.99 -4.68
N ARG A 122 17.20 -7.08 -4.49
CA ARG A 122 16.54 -6.56 -3.29
C ARG A 122 17.01 -7.29 -2.03
N LEU A 123 17.08 -8.63 -2.08
CA LEU A 123 17.56 -9.43 -0.96
C LEU A 123 19.06 -9.23 -0.70
N GLU A 124 19.87 -8.99 -1.74
CA GLU A 124 21.29 -8.63 -1.61
C GLU A 124 21.45 -7.28 -0.88
N ARG A 125 20.70 -6.24 -1.28
CA ARG A 125 20.67 -4.96 -0.55
C ARG A 125 20.26 -5.12 0.92
N PHE A 126 19.32 -6.02 1.20
CA PHE A 126 18.96 -6.34 2.59
C PHE A 126 20.13 -7.01 3.31
N ALA A 127 20.85 -7.94 2.67
CA ALA A 127 22.01 -8.60 3.24
C ALA A 127 23.14 -7.60 3.57
N GLU A 128 23.38 -6.61 2.71
CA GLU A 128 24.37 -5.56 2.95
C GLU A 128 24.04 -4.72 4.20
N SER A 129 22.79 -4.30 4.34
CA SER A 129 22.37 -3.41 5.42
C SER A 129 22.07 -4.12 6.75
N LEU A 130 21.55 -5.36 6.70
CA LEU A 130 21.10 -6.13 7.85
C LEU A 130 22.05 -7.29 8.19
N GLY A 131 23.16 -7.45 7.47
CA GLY A 131 24.08 -8.59 7.60
C GLY A 131 24.73 -8.73 8.98
N SER A 132 24.73 -7.66 9.79
CA SER A 132 25.18 -7.69 11.18
C SER A 132 24.20 -8.37 12.14
N VAL A 133 22.96 -8.66 11.70
CA VAL A 133 21.94 -9.35 12.50
C VAL A 133 21.85 -10.81 11.99
N PRO A 134 22.36 -11.80 12.75
CA PRO A 134 22.45 -13.19 12.28
C PRO A 134 21.11 -13.79 11.84
N GLU A 135 20.04 -13.53 12.57
CA GLU A 135 18.70 -14.05 12.30
C GLU A 135 18.10 -13.45 11.03
N ALA A 136 18.30 -12.14 10.80
CA ALA A 136 17.88 -11.49 9.56
C ALA A 136 18.67 -12.03 8.36
N LEU A 137 19.99 -12.20 8.50
CA LEU A 137 20.83 -12.78 7.45
C LEU A 137 20.43 -14.23 7.13
N SER A 138 20.06 -15.03 8.13
CA SER A 138 19.56 -16.39 7.96
C SER A 138 18.24 -16.39 7.17
N LEU A 139 17.30 -15.53 7.54
CA LEU A 139 16.03 -15.37 6.82
C LEU A 139 16.23 -14.91 5.37
N ILE A 140 17.11 -13.94 5.14
CA ILE A 140 17.46 -13.46 3.78
C ILE A 140 18.00 -14.61 2.94
N LYS A 141 18.93 -15.41 3.47
CA LYS A 141 19.49 -16.58 2.77
C LYS A 141 18.42 -17.64 2.48
N ALA A 142 17.46 -17.84 3.39
CA ALA A 142 16.35 -18.75 3.19
C ALA A 142 15.44 -18.25 2.05
N LEU A 143 15.05 -16.97 2.06
CA LEU A 143 14.26 -16.37 0.97
C LEU A 143 15.02 -16.40 -0.36
N MET A 144 16.33 -16.16 -0.38
CA MET A 144 17.13 -16.19 -1.61
C MET A 144 17.01 -17.52 -2.35
N ARG A 145 16.92 -18.65 -1.63
CA ARG A 145 16.73 -19.99 -2.21
C ARG A 145 15.38 -20.16 -2.89
N GLU A 146 14.40 -19.35 -2.51
CA GLU A 146 13.01 -19.44 -2.95
C GLU A 146 12.66 -18.44 -4.06
N VAL A 147 13.59 -17.56 -4.45
CA VAL A 147 13.34 -16.52 -5.47
C VAL A 147 12.86 -17.13 -6.79
N THR A 148 13.44 -18.25 -7.23
CA THR A 148 13.05 -18.91 -8.47
C THR A 148 11.59 -19.36 -8.47
N TRP A 149 11.02 -19.65 -7.30
CA TRP A 149 9.62 -20.08 -7.18
C TRP A 149 8.62 -18.92 -7.22
N VAL A 150 8.98 -17.74 -6.72
CA VAL A 150 8.12 -16.54 -6.78
C VAL A 150 8.30 -15.72 -8.05
N ALA A 151 9.43 -15.89 -8.75
CA ALA A 151 9.68 -15.24 -10.04
C ALA A 151 8.85 -15.87 -11.17
N GLY A 152 8.71 -15.15 -12.29
CA GLY A 152 7.96 -15.64 -13.46
C GLY A 152 6.44 -15.63 -13.30
N VAL A 153 5.93 -15.07 -12.19
CA VAL A 153 4.49 -14.86 -11.99
C VAL A 153 4.03 -13.69 -12.84
N GLU A 154 2.91 -13.84 -13.56
CA GLU A 154 2.28 -12.74 -14.30
C GLU A 154 1.93 -11.59 -13.35
N LYS A 155 2.34 -10.39 -13.75
CA LYS A 155 1.98 -9.17 -13.02
C LYS A 155 0.47 -8.94 -13.09
N ARG A 156 -0.10 -8.52 -11.97
CA ARG A 156 -1.46 -7.98 -11.89
C ARG A 156 -1.39 -6.53 -11.45
N PHE A 157 -2.45 -5.78 -11.73
CA PHE A 157 -2.52 -4.42 -11.24
C PHE A 157 -2.61 -4.43 -9.71
N CYS A 158 -1.64 -3.81 -9.06
CA CYS A 158 -1.48 -3.79 -7.61
C CYS A 158 -1.39 -2.33 -7.13
N HIS A 159 -1.84 -2.07 -5.90
CA HIS A 159 -1.77 -0.73 -5.31
C HIS A 159 -0.31 -0.36 -4.98
N ARG A 160 0.46 -1.34 -4.49
CA ARG A 160 1.88 -1.25 -4.12
C ARG A 160 2.21 -0.30 -2.97
N ASP A 161 1.18 0.29 -2.34
CA ASP A 161 1.34 1.18 -1.18
C ASP A 161 0.15 1.15 -0.19
N ALA A 162 -0.34 -0.05 0.14
CA ALA A 162 -1.52 -0.25 1.00
C ALA A 162 -1.26 -0.06 2.51
N TRP A 163 -0.66 1.07 2.88
CA TRP A 163 -0.31 1.43 4.26
C TRP A 163 -1.49 2.13 4.96
N ALA A 164 -1.52 2.13 6.29
CA ALA A 164 -2.68 2.60 7.05
C ALA A 164 -3.10 4.05 6.73
N GLY A 165 -2.13 4.91 6.40
CA GLY A 165 -2.39 6.29 5.99
C GLY A 165 -3.12 6.43 4.65
N ASN A 166 -2.98 5.44 3.77
CA ASN A 166 -3.60 5.40 2.44
C ASN A 166 -4.90 4.58 2.41
N LEU A 167 -5.27 3.97 3.54
CA LEU A 167 -6.48 3.17 3.68
C LEU A 167 -7.50 3.96 4.49
N LEU A 168 -8.51 4.52 3.82
CA LEU A 168 -9.58 5.29 4.48
C LEU A 168 -10.78 4.38 4.77
N LEU A 169 -11.28 4.44 6.00
CA LEU A 169 -12.47 3.73 6.45
C LEU A 169 -13.63 4.72 6.59
N LYS A 170 -14.79 4.37 6.02
CA LYS A 170 -16.01 5.17 6.10
C LYS A 170 -16.43 5.35 7.56
N THR A 171 -16.79 6.58 7.94
CA THR A 171 -17.29 6.85 9.29
C THR A 171 -18.82 6.80 9.34
N GLN A 172 -19.37 6.47 10.51
CA GLN A 172 -20.82 6.52 10.76
C GLN A 172 -21.35 7.95 10.86
N GLU A 173 -20.46 8.94 11.01
CA GLU A 173 -20.79 10.36 11.16
C GLU A 173 -21.33 10.98 9.86
N ASN A 174 -21.12 10.33 8.70
CA ASN A 174 -21.58 10.86 7.41
C ASN A 174 -22.02 9.72 6.46
N PRO A 175 -23.26 9.22 6.60
CA PRO A 175 -23.69 7.90 6.12
C PRO A 175 -24.17 7.92 4.66
N SER A 176 -23.47 8.62 3.76
CA SER A 176 -23.76 8.56 2.32
C SER A 176 -23.82 7.09 1.88
N HIS A 177 -25.02 6.57 1.58
CA HIS A 177 -25.21 5.13 1.37
C HIS A 177 -24.50 4.62 0.11
N ASP A 178 -24.19 5.52 -0.83
CA ASP A 178 -23.59 5.20 -2.12
C ASP A 178 -22.06 5.06 -2.06
N ASP A 179 -21.42 5.58 -0.99
CA ASP A 179 -19.96 5.51 -0.84
C ASP A 179 -19.49 4.13 -0.35
N PRO A 180 -18.33 3.64 -0.86
CA PRO A 180 -17.76 2.38 -0.41
C PRO A 180 -17.35 2.46 1.07
N GLU A 181 -17.27 1.30 1.72
CA GLU A 181 -16.84 1.23 3.13
C GLU A 181 -15.34 1.52 3.31
N VAL A 182 -14.58 1.34 2.25
CA VAL A 182 -13.13 1.48 2.20
C VAL A 182 -12.75 2.21 0.93
N LEU A 183 -11.84 3.18 1.05
CA LEU A 183 -11.18 3.82 -0.08
C LEU A 183 -9.66 3.72 0.07
N LEU A 184 -8.98 3.19 -0.95
CA LEU A 184 -7.53 3.33 -1.08
C LEU A 184 -7.22 4.64 -1.81
N VAL A 185 -6.25 5.38 -1.32
CA VAL A 185 -5.74 6.63 -1.91
C VAL A 185 -4.25 6.51 -2.21
N ASP A 186 -3.71 7.49 -2.93
CA ASP A 186 -2.30 7.55 -3.33
C ASP A 186 -1.89 6.49 -4.36
N TRP A 187 -2.52 6.58 -5.53
CA TRP A 187 -2.38 5.60 -6.60
C TRP A 187 -1.12 5.78 -7.47
N VAL A 188 -0.25 6.74 -7.13
CA VAL A 188 0.96 7.07 -7.91
C VAL A 188 1.90 5.87 -8.07
N ARG A 189 2.01 5.04 -7.02
CA ARG A 189 2.89 3.87 -6.99
C ARG A 189 2.29 2.61 -7.62
N SER A 190 1.00 2.64 -7.96
CA SER A 190 0.28 1.48 -8.48
C SER A 190 0.82 1.00 -9.83
N GLY A 191 0.71 -0.30 -10.10
CA GLY A 191 1.24 -0.91 -11.33
C GLY A 191 1.36 -2.42 -11.22
N GLY A 192 2.00 -3.04 -12.22
CA GLY A 192 2.23 -4.48 -12.27
C GLY A 192 3.11 -5.01 -11.15
N ASP A 193 2.57 -5.91 -10.33
CA ASP A 193 3.31 -6.66 -9.29
C ASP A 193 2.63 -8.02 -9.01
N ASP A 194 3.19 -8.81 -8.11
CA ASP A 194 2.51 -10.01 -7.59
C ASP A 194 1.39 -9.60 -6.63
N PRO A 195 0.13 -10.09 -6.81
CA PRO A 195 -0.93 -9.97 -5.82
C PRO A 195 -0.51 -10.29 -4.39
N ALA A 196 0.31 -11.33 -4.20
CA ALA A 196 0.78 -11.74 -2.88
C ALA A 196 1.65 -10.67 -2.21
N ARG A 197 2.41 -9.90 -3.00
CA ARG A 197 3.22 -8.79 -2.47
C ARG A 197 2.37 -7.61 -2.04
N ASP A 198 1.34 -7.30 -2.82
CA ASP A 198 0.40 -6.22 -2.49
C ASP A 198 -0.38 -6.54 -1.19
N LEU A 199 -0.77 -7.81 -1.03
CA LEU A 199 -1.39 -8.31 0.21
C LEU A 199 -0.42 -8.34 1.39
N ALA A 200 0.86 -8.62 1.15
CA ALA A 200 1.89 -8.53 2.17
C ALA A 200 2.08 -7.08 2.65
N LEU A 201 2.06 -6.10 1.74
CA LEU A 201 2.10 -4.67 2.07
C LEU A 201 0.88 -4.25 2.89
N LEU A 202 -0.32 -4.71 2.52
CA LEU A 202 -1.53 -4.47 3.31
C LEU A 202 -1.37 -5.04 4.74
N LYS A 203 -0.83 -6.26 4.87
CA LYS A 203 -0.63 -6.89 6.18
C LYS A 203 0.32 -6.07 7.05
N THR A 204 1.54 -5.83 6.56
CA THR A 204 2.60 -5.21 7.37
C THR A 204 2.43 -3.71 7.55
N GLY A 205 1.81 -3.03 6.57
CA GLY A 205 1.61 -1.57 6.58
C GLY A 205 0.29 -1.11 7.19
N SER A 206 -0.71 -2.00 7.30
CA SER A 206 -2.04 -1.65 7.85
C SER A 206 -2.52 -2.63 8.90
N LEU A 207 -2.68 -3.91 8.56
CA LEU A 207 -3.34 -4.88 9.45
C LEU A 207 -2.54 -5.16 10.72
N ASP A 208 -1.22 -5.01 10.72
CA ASP A 208 -0.36 -5.19 11.90
C ASP A 208 -0.73 -4.28 13.07
N LEU A 209 -1.37 -3.14 12.81
CA LEU A 209 -1.89 -2.25 13.84
C LEU A 209 -2.99 -2.92 14.68
N LEU A 210 -3.64 -3.98 14.17
CA LEU A 210 -4.59 -4.80 14.92
C LEU A 210 -3.93 -5.71 15.97
N GLY A 211 -2.61 -5.82 15.96
CA GLY A 211 -1.83 -6.83 16.67
C GLY A 211 -1.69 -8.13 15.86
N GLU A 212 -0.58 -8.86 16.06
CA GLU A 212 -0.15 -9.97 15.19
C GLU A 212 -1.24 -11.01 14.92
N LYS A 213 -1.90 -11.48 15.98
CA LYS A 213 -2.92 -12.53 15.88
C LYS A 213 -4.09 -12.08 14.99
N ARG A 214 -4.65 -10.90 15.26
CA ARG A 214 -5.77 -10.34 14.49
C ARG A 214 -5.37 -9.98 13.06
N ALA A 215 -4.14 -9.50 12.87
CA ALA A 215 -3.59 -9.19 11.55
C ALA A 215 -3.51 -10.45 10.67
N ARG A 216 -3.01 -11.56 11.22
CA ARG A 216 -2.98 -12.86 10.51
C ARG A 216 -4.37 -13.40 10.22
N GLU A 217 -5.27 -13.36 11.20
CA GLU A 217 -6.67 -13.79 11.01
C GLU A 217 -7.35 -12.97 9.90
N ALA A 218 -7.15 -11.65 9.87
CA ALA A 218 -7.68 -10.78 8.83
C ALA A 218 -7.06 -11.08 7.46
N LEU A 219 -5.73 -11.23 7.37
CA LEU A 219 -5.06 -11.61 6.12
C LEU A 219 -5.60 -12.95 5.61
N PHE A 220 -5.66 -13.99 6.43
CA PHE A 220 -6.12 -15.32 6.01
C PHE A 220 -7.59 -15.34 5.58
N ARG A 221 -8.45 -14.54 6.21
CA ARG A 221 -9.84 -14.33 5.75
C ARG A 221 -9.91 -13.60 4.42
N LEU A 222 -9.02 -12.64 4.16
CA LEU A 222 -8.99 -11.96 2.88
C LEU A 222 -8.52 -12.92 1.78
N VAL A 223 -7.43 -13.64 2.03
CA VAL A 223 -6.79 -14.44 0.99
C VAL A 223 -7.47 -15.77 0.72
N GLN A 224 -8.45 -16.19 1.53
CA GLN A 224 -9.22 -17.42 1.30
C GLN A 224 -9.91 -17.45 -0.08
N PHE A 225 -10.18 -16.28 -0.66
CA PHE A 225 -10.81 -16.12 -1.98
C PHE A 225 -9.80 -16.08 -3.14
N TYR A 226 -8.49 -16.17 -2.85
CA TYR A 226 -7.45 -16.20 -3.87
C TYR A 226 -7.05 -17.63 -4.25
N PRO A 227 -6.51 -17.83 -5.46
CA PRO A 227 -5.87 -19.08 -5.85
C PRO A 227 -4.83 -19.54 -4.81
N LYS A 228 -4.64 -20.85 -4.70
CA LYS A 228 -3.70 -21.46 -3.73
C LYS A 228 -2.29 -20.90 -3.90
N GLU A 229 -1.87 -20.68 -5.13
CA GLU A 229 -0.53 -20.22 -5.51
C GLU A 229 -0.25 -18.81 -4.97
N VAL A 230 -1.24 -17.92 -5.02
CA VAL A 230 -1.12 -16.57 -4.43
C VAL A 230 -0.98 -16.65 -2.92
N ARG A 231 -1.80 -17.51 -2.27
CA ARG A 231 -1.74 -17.72 -0.82
C ARG A 231 -0.39 -18.26 -0.36
N GLU A 232 0.16 -19.22 -1.09
CA GLU A 232 1.46 -19.80 -0.75
C GLU A 232 2.58 -18.76 -0.84
N ARG A 233 2.58 -17.90 -1.86
CA ARG A 233 3.60 -16.84 -2.03
C ARG A 233 3.63 -15.80 -0.91
N LEU A 234 2.60 -15.72 -0.06
CA LEU A 234 2.65 -14.91 1.17
C LEU A 234 3.77 -15.37 2.11
N ALA A 235 4.12 -16.67 2.12
CA ALA A 235 5.22 -17.20 2.91
C ALA A 235 6.58 -16.59 2.51
N PHE A 236 6.70 -16.07 1.29
CA PHE A 236 7.87 -15.32 0.83
C PHE A 236 7.68 -13.81 1.01
N TYR A 237 6.56 -13.26 0.54
CA TYR A 237 6.39 -11.81 0.49
C TYR A 237 6.16 -11.15 1.85
N VAL A 238 5.50 -11.80 2.82
CA VAL A 238 5.32 -11.20 4.15
C VAL A 238 6.67 -11.03 4.88
N PRO A 239 7.53 -12.05 4.99
CA PRO A 239 8.87 -11.88 5.54
C PRO A 239 9.73 -10.89 4.74
N LEU A 240 9.65 -10.92 3.40
CA LEU A 240 10.36 -9.96 2.54
C LEU A 240 9.97 -8.51 2.86
N THR A 241 8.68 -8.22 3.07
CA THR A 241 8.21 -6.87 3.37
C THR A 241 8.66 -6.41 4.77
N TYR A 242 8.72 -7.30 5.76
CA TYR A 242 9.34 -6.95 7.04
C TYR A 242 10.83 -6.64 6.93
N LEU A 243 11.58 -7.41 6.15
CA LEU A 243 13.00 -7.12 5.88
C LEU A 243 13.17 -5.78 5.16
N HIS A 244 12.26 -5.43 4.25
CA HIS A 244 12.23 -4.12 3.62
C HIS A 244 12.05 -2.99 4.64
N ASP A 245 11.12 -3.13 5.59
CA ASP A 245 10.92 -2.13 6.65
C ASP A 245 12.18 -1.99 7.52
N LEU A 246 12.80 -3.11 7.91
CA LEU A 246 14.04 -3.09 8.69
C LEU A 246 15.19 -2.41 7.93
N HIS A 247 15.33 -2.71 6.64
CA HIS A 247 16.28 -2.03 5.76
C HIS A 247 16.00 -0.51 5.69
N TRP A 248 14.73 -0.11 5.58
CA TRP A 248 14.34 1.29 5.58
C TRP A 248 14.71 1.97 6.91
N PHE A 249 14.39 1.37 8.06
CA PHE A 249 14.79 1.92 9.36
C PHE A 249 16.32 2.04 9.46
N ARG A 250 17.05 1.02 9.05
CA ARG A 250 18.51 1.02 9.07
C ARG A 250 19.13 2.16 8.26
N THR A 251 18.53 2.52 7.13
CA THR A 251 19.11 3.45 6.15
C THR A 251 18.51 4.86 6.21
N LYS A 252 17.27 5.02 6.67
CA LYS A 252 16.52 6.28 6.65
C LYS A 252 16.14 6.79 8.03
N LYS A 253 16.01 5.92 9.02
CA LYS A 253 15.59 6.28 10.39
C LYS A 253 16.33 5.44 11.45
N PRO A 254 17.68 5.51 11.50
CA PRO A 254 18.50 4.59 12.28
C PRO A 254 18.18 4.61 13.77
N GLU A 255 17.70 5.72 14.31
CA GLU A 255 17.29 5.88 15.70
C GLU A 255 16.12 4.96 16.09
N GLY A 256 15.25 4.59 15.13
CA GLY A 256 14.13 3.67 15.35
C GLY A 256 14.46 2.21 15.04
N PHE A 257 15.69 1.91 14.58
CA PHE A 257 16.03 0.59 14.05
C PHE A 257 15.94 -0.52 15.09
N LEU A 258 16.42 -0.30 16.32
CA LEU A 258 16.43 -1.34 17.35
C LEU A 258 15.02 -1.73 17.79
N GLU A 259 14.13 -0.75 17.94
CA GLU A 259 12.71 -0.98 18.25
C GLU A 259 12.02 -1.73 17.10
N ALA A 260 12.23 -1.28 15.87
CA ALA A 260 11.70 -1.97 14.69
C ALA A 260 12.25 -3.40 14.56
N LEU A 261 13.52 -3.63 14.87
CA LEU A 261 14.16 -4.94 14.84
C LEU A 261 13.52 -5.89 15.86
N ALA A 262 13.32 -5.42 17.09
CA ALA A 262 12.72 -6.20 18.17
C ALA A 262 11.26 -6.58 17.89
N ASP A 263 10.50 -5.74 17.18
CA ASP A 263 9.11 -6.01 16.83
C ASP A 263 8.96 -6.82 15.52
N LYS A 264 9.62 -6.39 14.43
CA LYS A 264 9.35 -6.91 13.08
C LYS A 264 10.07 -8.21 12.77
N LEU A 265 11.30 -8.40 13.25
CA LEU A 265 12.07 -9.60 12.90
C LEU A 265 11.44 -10.90 13.46
N PRO A 266 10.98 -10.96 14.73
CA PRO A 266 10.28 -12.13 15.24
C PRO A 266 9.02 -12.47 14.45
N ARG A 267 8.26 -11.46 14.01
CA ARG A 267 7.07 -11.64 13.17
C ARG A 267 7.40 -12.21 11.80
N ALA A 268 8.45 -11.69 11.16
CA ALA A 268 8.94 -12.19 9.89
C ALA A 268 9.36 -13.67 9.99
N LEU A 269 10.13 -14.02 11.02
CA LEU A 269 10.58 -15.38 11.28
C LEU A 269 9.41 -16.33 11.56
N SER A 270 8.50 -15.96 12.47
CA SER A 270 7.33 -16.78 12.77
C SER A 270 6.44 -16.95 11.54
N PHE A 271 6.20 -15.90 10.75
CA PHE A 271 5.36 -16.04 9.55
C PHE A 271 6.00 -16.97 8.53
N PHE A 272 7.31 -16.84 8.30
CA PHE A 272 8.08 -17.74 7.45
C PHE A 272 7.98 -19.19 7.97
N GLN A 273 8.24 -19.40 9.25
CA GLN A 273 8.22 -20.73 9.88
C GLN A 273 6.83 -21.38 9.91
N ASP A 274 5.75 -20.62 10.03
CA ASP A 274 4.40 -21.18 10.11
C ASP A 274 3.82 -21.46 8.73
N CYS A 275 4.11 -20.59 7.74
CA CYS A 275 3.50 -20.67 6.42
C CYS A 275 4.35 -21.46 5.42
N PHE A 276 5.67 -21.55 5.61
CA PHE A 276 6.55 -22.29 4.70
C PHE A 276 6.41 -23.82 4.81
N PRO A 277 6.26 -24.44 6.00
CA PRO A 277 6.04 -25.88 6.11
C PRO A 277 4.73 -26.36 5.47
N LEU A 278 3.72 -25.47 5.36
CA LEU A 278 2.46 -25.78 4.68
C LEU A 278 2.66 -26.00 3.18
N ARG A 279 3.70 -25.41 2.55
CA ARG A 279 4.05 -25.66 1.15
C ARG A 279 4.66 -27.05 0.93
N ASN A 280 5.42 -27.56 1.92
CA ASN A 280 6.05 -28.89 1.84
C ASN A 280 5.12 -30.03 2.31
N ARG A 281 3.92 -29.70 2.79
CA ARG A 281 2.85 -30.69 3.00
C ARG A 281 2.06 -30.78 1.71
N ALA A 282 2.33 -31.82 0.93
CA ALA A 282 1.45 -32.24 -0.14
C ALA A 282 0.03 -32.42 0.43
N CYS A 283 -0.92 -31.60 -0.03
CA CYS A 283 -2.33 -31.99 -0.09
C CYS A 283 -2.56 -32.65 -1.44
#